data_AF-A8BRG2-F1
#
_entry.id   AF-A8BRG2-F1
#
_cell.length_a   1.000
_cell.length_b   1.000
_cell.length_c   1.000
_cell.angle_alpha   90.00
_cell.angle_beta   90.00
_cell.angle_gamma   90.00
#
_symmetry.space_group_name_H-M   'P 1'
#
loop_
_entity.id
_entity.type
_entity.pdbx_description
1 polymer ?
#
loop_
_entity_poly.entity_id
_entity_poly.type
_entity_poly.pdbx_seq_one_letter_code
_entity_poly.pdbx_strand_id
1 'polypeptide(L)'
;MAPLATSNIFARMDSECVYSPRAVPTGRPILDNRYRYNPSAELLRKLSLTELQRVNNFMVSNEYGMICWSGETDISGVDFTKDLVLEKGGCEVYPNGNAPPRGTKLNKHAIITLLRIEFFLPGPQESFLQTQVEQRTLEMGARFISFDNVTGKWSFAVDYFV
;
A
#
# COMPACT_ATOMS: atom_id res chain seq x y z
N MET A 1 -24.76 -18.24 60.99
CA MET A 1 -25.69 -18.09 59.84
C MET A 1 -25.17 -16.96 58.98
N ALA A 2 -24.62 -17.27 57.81
CA ALA A 2 -24.18 -16.30 56.82
C ALA A 2 -25.33 -16.01 55.82
N PRO A 3 -25.28 -14.86 55.14
CA PRO A 3 -25.64 -14.83 53.74
C PRO A 3 -24.52 -14.24 52.86
N LEU A 4 -24.11 -15.08 51.90
CA LEU A 4 -23.75 -14.80 50.51
C LEU A 4 -23.43 -13.34 50.14
N ALA A 5 -22.13 -13.04 50.05
CA ALA A 5 -21.62 -12.00 49.18
C ALA A 5 -21.10 -12.66 47.89
N THR A 6 -21.55 -12.10 46.78
CA THR A 6 -21.32 -12.49 45.39
C THR A 6 -19.85 -12.63 45.03
N SER A 7 -19.56 -13.70 44.29
CA SER A 7 -18.27 -14.00 43.66
C SER A 7 -17.89 -12.89 42.67
N ASN A 8 -16.83 -12.14 42.96
CA ASN A 8 -16.12 -11.33 41.98
C ASN A 8 -14.92 -12.12 41.47
N ILE A 9 -15.07 -12.72 40.28
CA ILE A 9 -14.10 -13.58 39.59
C ILE A 9 -12.97 -12.78 38.88
N PHE A 10 -12.73 -11.51 39.23
CA PHE A 10 -11.62 -10.77 38.63
C PHE A 10 -10.78 -10.08 39.69
N ALA A 11 -9.91 -10.87 40.31
CA ALA A 11 -8.71 -10.35 40.94
C ALA A 11 -7.48 -10.89 40.20
N ARG A 12 -6.73 -9.93 39.63
CA ARG A 12 -5.28 -9.97 39.39
C ARG A 12 -4.79 -10.84 38.24
N MET A 13 -4.32 -10.20 37.18
CA MET A 13 -2.87 -10.09 37.01
C MET A 13 -2.52 -8.91 36.12
N ASP A 14 -1.71 -8.02 36.68
CA ASP A 14 -0.98 -6.97 35.98
C ASP A 14 -0.20 -7.57 34.82
N SER A 15 -0.54 -7.14 33.62
CA SER A 15 0.35 -7.14 32.48
C SER A 15 -0.06 -5.93 31.68
N GLU A 16 0.39 -4.77 32.16
CA GLU A 16 0.64 -3.65 31.29
C GLU A 16 1.62 -4.16 30.22
N CYS A 17 1.07 -4.71 29.14
CA CYS A 17 1.69 -4.57 27.84
C CYS A 17 1.73 -3.07 27.60
N VAL A 18 2.79 -2.44 28.10
CA VAL A 18 3.27 -1.17 27.60
C VAL A 18 3.64 -1.49 26.16
N TYR A 19 2.66 -1.43 25.27
CA TYR A 19 2.88 -1.16 23.87
C TYR A 19 3.63 0.16 23.89
N SER A 20 4.96 0.08 23.92
CA SER A 20 5.81 1.22 23.63
C SER A 20 5.46 1.57 22.19
N PRO A 21 4.80 2.71 21.92
CA PRO A 21 4.59 3.13 20.55
C PRO A 21 6.00 3.42 20.05
N ARG A 22 6.61 2.46 19.33
CA ARG A 22 7.78 2.72 18.50
C ARG A 22 7.45 4.01 17.78
N ALA A 23 8.23 5.06 18.04
CA ALA A 23 7.97 6.39 17.53
C ALA A 23 7.64 6.27 16.04
N VAL A 24 6.38 6.52 15.68
CA VAL A 24 5.98 6.58 14.28
C VAL A 24 6.90 7.61 13.66
N PRO A 25 7.61 7.34 12.55
CA PRO A 25 8.55 8.31 11.98
C PRO A 25 7.86 9.66 11.78
N THR A 26 8.14 10.61 12.68
CA THR A 26 7.55 11.95 12.69
C THR A 26 8.48 12.84 11.88
N GLY A 27 8.31 12.80 10.57
CA GLY A 27 9.18 13.53 9.66
C GLY A 27 8.46 13.91 8.37
N ARG A 28 9.09 14.79 7.61
CA ARG A 28 8.68 15.04 6.22
C ARG A 28 9.06 13.81 5.38
N PRO A 29 8.26 13.44 4.37
CA PRO A 29 8.64 12.38 3.44
C PRO A 29 9.91 12.75 2.67
N ILE A 30 10.70 11.74 2.32
CA ILE A 30 11.79 11.87 1.36
C ILE A 30 11.22 11.51 -0.01
N LEU A 31 11.01 12.52 -0.85
CA LEU A 31 10.50 12.33 -2.21
C LEU A 31 11.67 11.99 -3.16
N ASP A 32 11.45 11.01 -4.04
CA ASP A 32 12.40 10.62 -5.08
C ASP A 32 12.01 11.28 -6.41
N ASN A 33 13.00 11.88 -7.09
CA ASN A 33 12.80 12.57 -8.36
C ASN A 33 12.48 11.62 -9.52
N ARG A 34 12.68 10.30 -9.36
CA ARG A 34 12.26 9.29 -10.33
C ARG A 34 10.74 9.14 -10.41
N TYR A 35 10.01 9.64 -9.41
CA TYR A 35 8.57 9.55 -9.35
C TYR A 35 7.89 10.89 -9.56
N ARG A 36 6.67 10.82 -10.12
CA ARG A 36 5.69 11.90 -10.11
C ARG A 36 4.63 11.61 -9.05
N TYR A 37 4.21 12.66 -8.38
CA TYR A 37 3.28 12.62 -7.26
C TYR A 37 2.00 13.37 -7.60
N ASN A 38 0.87 12.87 -7.13
CA ASN A 38 -0.37 13.63 -7.04
C ASN A 38 -0.93 13.51 -5.60
N PRO A 39 -1.08 14.63 -4.86
CA PRO A 39 -0.73 16.00 -5.24
C PRO A 39 0.76 16.19 -5.54
N SER A 40 1.12 17.28 -6.24
CA SER A 40 2.49 17.49 -6.75
C SER A 40 3.53 17.56 -5.64
N ALA A 41 4.77 17.14 -5.94
CA ALA A 41 5.88 17.19 -4.98
C ALA A 41 6.10 18.58 -4.38
N GLU A 42 5.90 19.65 -5.18
CA GLU A 42 5.98 21.02 -4.70
C GLU A 42 4.92 21.36 -3.67
N LEU A 43 3.68 20.87 -3.87
CA LEU A 43 2.61 21.04 -2.90
C LEU A 43 2.88 20.22 -1.64
N LEU A 44 3.27 18.95 -1.78
CA LEU A 44 3.59 18.08 -0.65
C LEU A 44 4.69 18.68 0.24
N ARG A 45 5.70 19.34 -0.35
CA ARG A 45 6.75 20.05 0.41
C ARG A 45 6.23 21.29 1.15
N LYS A 46 5.09 21.86 0.78
CA LYS A 46 4.49 23.02 1.46
C LYS A 46 3.52 22.64 2.57
N LEU A 47 2.99 21.41 2.55
CA LEU A 47 2.07 20.92 3.57
C LEU A 47 2.72 20.87 4.96
N SER A 48 1.91 21.11 5.98
CA SER A 48 2.23 20.87 7.38
C SER A 48 2.33 19.37 7.68
N LEU A 49 2.92 19.01 8.83
CA LEU A 49 3.02 17.60 9.24
C LEU A 49 1.64 16.94 9.40
N THR A 50 0.65 17.69 9.90
CA THR A 50 -0.73 17.19 10.05
C THR A 50 -1.40 16.95 8.70
N GLU A 51 -1.17 17.81 7.71
CA GLU A 51 -1.70 17.63 6.36
C GLU A 51 -1.02 16.46 5.64
N LEU A 52 0.28 16.24 5.86
CA LEU A 52 1.01 15.08 5.34
C LEU A 52 0.51 13.74 5.88
N GLN A 53 -0.22 13.73 7.00
CA GLN A 53 -0.86 12.54 7.55
C GLN A 53 -2.21 12.21 6.87
N ARG A 54 -2.76 13.15 6.10
CA ARG A 54 -4.12 13.07 5.54
C ARG A 54 -4.15 13.48 4.07
N VAL A 55 -3.14 13.07 3.31
CA VAL A 55 -3.08 13.40 1.88
C VAL A 55 -4.17 12.61 1.15
N ASN A 56 -5.12 13.34 0.57
CA ASN A 56 -6.25 12.74 -0.12
C ASN A 56 -5.89 12.27 -1.52
N ASN A 57 -6.32 11.06 -1.87
CA ASN A 57 -6.14 10.44 -3.19
C ASN A 57 -4.69 10.50 -3.66
N PHE A 58 -3.79 10.13 -2.75
CA PHE A 58 -2.36 10.14 -2.98
C PHE A 58 -1.99 9.14 -4.08
N MET A 59 -1.18 9.58 -5.04
CA MET A 59 -0.74 8.75 -6.14
C MET A 59 0.74 8.97 -6.42
N VAL A 60 1.44 7.88 -6.72
CA VAL A 60 2.83 7.87 -7.18
C VAL A 60 2.90 7.18 -8.52
N SER A 61 3.67 7.72 -9.46
CA SER A 61 3.79 7.17 -10.82
C SER A 61 5.16 7.40 -11.43
N ASN A 62 5.53 6.56 -12.39
CA ASN A 62 6.66 6.77 -13.29
C ASN A 62 6.33 6.23 -14.70
N GLU A 63 7.36 5.93 -15.48
CA GLU A 63 7.24 5.36 -16.82
C GLU A 63 6.78 3.89 -16.87
N TYR A 64 6.87 3.16 -15.76
CA TYR A 64 6.50 1.75 -15.64
C TYR A 64 5.13 1.51 -15.02
N GLY A 65 4.59 2.47 -14.27
CA GLY A 65 3.32 2.27 -13.58
C GLY A 65 2.83 3.45 -12.77
N MET A 66 1.76 3.21 -12.03
CA MET A 66 1.27 4.08 -10.98
C MET A 66 0.59 3.29 -9.86
N ILE A 67 0.62 3.84 -8.66
CA ILE A 67 -0.07 3.33 -7.49
C ILE A 67 -0.91 4.46 -6.90
N CYS A 68 -2.18 4.18 -6.64
CA CYS A 68 -3.16 5.13 -6.11
C CYS A 68 -3.73 4.61 -4.78
N TRP A 69 -3.59 5.42 -3.73
CA TRP A 69 -4.19 5.19 -2.43
C TRP A 69 -5.42 6.10 -2.27
N SER A 70 -6.60 5.49 -2.34
CA SER A 70 -7.87 6.20 -2.20
C SER A 70 -8.08 6.75 -0.78
N GLY A 71 -8.70 7.93 -0.69
CA GLY A 71 -8.97 8.62 0.57
C GLY A 71 -7.70 9.18 1.24
N GLU A 72 -7.76 9.37 2.56
CA GLU A 72 -6.65 9.93 3.32
C GLU A 72 -5.51 8.93 3.51
N THR A 73 -4.29 9.37 3.22
CA THR A 73 -3.07 8.56 3.34
C THR A 73 -1.99 9.32 4.09
N ASP A 74 -1.42 8.67 5.10
CA ASP A 74 -0.30 9.21 5.87
C ASP A 74 1.02 8.92 5.16
N ILE A 75 1.64 9.96 4.62
CA ILE A 75 2.96 9.88 3.98
C ILE A 75 4.08 10.44 4.87
N SER A 76 3.79 10.81 6.12
CA SER A 76 4.81 11.32 7.03
C SER A 76 5.91 10.28 7.27
N GLY A 77 7.17 10.73 7.21
CA GLY A 77 8.36 9.91 7.44
C GLY A 77 8.55 8.75 6.46
N VAL A 78 7.78 8.67 5.37
CA VAL A 78 7.97 7.70 4.30
C VAL A 78 9.14 8.14 3.43
N ASP A 79 10.02 7.19 3.09
CA ASP A 79 11.16 7.43 2.23
C ASP A 79 10.96 6.74 0.89
N PHE A 80 10.50 7.49 -0.10
CA PHE A 80 10.22 6.97 -1.44
C PHE A 80 11.46 6.49 -2.18
N THR A 81 12.68 6.76 -1.69
CA THR A 81 13.90 6.21 -2.30
C THR A 81 14.10 4.73 -1.98
N LYS A 82 13.50 4.22 -0.89
CA LYS A 82 13.69 2.85 -0.39
C LYS A 82 12.40 2.10 -0.06
N ASP A 83 11.33 2.80 0.30
CA ASP A 83 10.05 2.21 0.70
C ASP A 83 9.12 1.98 -0.50
N LEU A 84 9.54 2.39 -1.71
CA LEU A 84 8.79 2.19 -2.94
C LEU A 84 9.72 1.83 -4.10
N VAL A 85 9.43 0.71 -4.75
CA VAL A 85 10.04 0.27 -5.99
C VAL A 85 8.95 0.14 -7.04
N LEU A 86 9.12 0.82 -8.17
CA LEU A 86 8.20 0.74 -9.30
C LEU A 86 9.02 0.60 -10.58
N GLU A 87 9.06 -0.60 -11.12
CA GLU A 87 9.96 -0.99 -12.20
C GLU A 87 9.19 -1.76 -13.30
N LYS A 88 9.90 -2.13 -14.36
CA LYS A 88 9.30 -2.87 -15.47
C LYS A 88 8.74 -4.20 -14.97
N GLY A 89 7.43 -4.38 -15.08
CA GLY A 89 6.77 -5.64 -14.75
C GLY A 89 6.39 -5.81 -13.29
N GLY A 90 6.65 -4.83 -12.41
CA GLY A 90 6.37 -5.01 -10.99
C GLY A 90 6.40 -3.74 -10.15
N CYS A 91 5.84 -3.85 -8.96
CA CYS A 91 5.92 -2.84 -7.93
C CYS A 91 6.03 -3.49 -6.55
N GLU A 92 6.79 -2.86 -5.66
CA GLU A 92 6.92 -3.28 -4.27
C GLU A 92 6.83 -2.05 -3.36
N VAL A 93 6.13 -2.20 -2.24
CA VAL A 93 6.01 -1.18 -1.20
C VAL A 93 6.55 -1.79 0.09
N TYR A 94 7.50 -1.11 0.73
CA TYR A 94 8.30 -1.62 1.85
C TYR A 94 9.12 -2.90 1.55
N PRO A 95 9.96 -2.90 0.49
CA PRO A 95 10.75 -4.08 0.10
C PRO A 95 11.71 -4.58 1.19
N ASN A 96 12.06 -3.72 2.17
CA ASN A 96 12.94 -4.07 3.28
C ASN A 96 12.23 -4.80 4.43
N GLY A 97 10.94 -5.17 4.29
CA GLY A 97 10.17 -5.83 5.35
C GLY A 97 9.87 -4.92 6.54
N ASN A 98 9.98 -3.61 6.36
CA ASN A 98 9.71 -2.59 7.37
C ASN A 98 8.26 -2.05 7.30
N ALA A 99 7.35 -2.83 6.72
CA ALA A 99 5.97 -2.43 6.52
C ALA A 99 5.30 -2.11 7.88
N PRO A 100 4.64 -0.94 8.02
CA PRO A 100 3.88 -0.59 9.21
C PRO A 100 2.61 -1.45 9.33
N PRO A 101 1.84 -1.37 10.43
CA PRO A 101 0.61 -2.13 10.59
C PRO A 101 -0.37 -1.97 9.41
N ARG A 102 -1.11 -3.02 9.09
CA ARG A 102 -2.12 -2.99 8.02
C ARG A 102 -3.12 -1.85 8.22
N GLY A 103 -3.46 -1.17 7.13
CA GLY A 103 -4.33 0.01 7.12
C GLY A 103 -3.62 1.34 7.42
N THR A 104 -2.31 1.32 7.72
CA THR A 104 -1.56 2.54 8.07
C THR A 104 -0.54 2.91 7.00
N LYS A 105 -0.28 4.23 6.87
CA LYS A 105 0.62 4.79 5.86
C LYS A 105 0.34 4.23 4.45
N LEU A 106 1.36 3.75 3.76
CA LEU A 106 1.21 3.11 2.45
C LEU A 106 0.76 1.64 2.56
N ASN A 107 0.83 1.02 3.75
CA ASN A 107 0.42 -0.37 3.97
C ASN A 107 -1.11 -0.49 4.12
N LYS A 108 -1.84 -0.05 3.09
CA LYS A 108 -3.30 -0.06 3.05
C LYS A 108 -3.78 -0.32 1.62
N HIS A 109 -5.09 -0.36 1.46
CA HIS A 109 -5.70 -0.60 0.17
C HIS A 109 -5.20 0.39 -0.90
N ALA A 110 -4.80 -0.15 -2.05
CA ALA A 110 -4.28 0.62 -3.17
C ALA A 110 -4.67 -0.02 -4.50
N ILE A 111 -4.84 0.83 -5.51
CA ILE A 111 -5.00 0.42 -6.90
C ILE A 111 -3.67 0.62 -7.60
N ILE A 112 -3.17 -0.46 -8.21
CA ILE A 112 -1.92 -0.48 -8.95
C ILE A 112 -2.25 -0.63 -10.43
N THR A 113 -1.59 0.17 -11.26
CA THR A 113 -1.60 0.02 -12.72
C THR A 113 -0.18 -0.09 -13.21
N LEU A 114 0.19 -1.27 -13.72
CA LEU A 114 1.45 -1.50 -14.40
C LEU A 114 1.30 -1.24 -15.90
N LEU A 115 2.32 -0.65 -16.50
CA LEU A 115 2.38 -0.29 -17.91
C LEU A 115 3.40 -1.18 -18.64
N ARG A 116 3.20 -1.34 -19.96
CA ARG A 116 4.10 -2.11 -20.85
C ARG A 116 4.29 -3.56 -20.40
N ILE A 117 3.21 -4.16 -19.89
CA ILE A 117 3.17 -5.56 -19.54
C ILE A 117 2.93 -6.37 -20.81
N GLU A 118 3.87 -7.24 -21.12
CA GLU A 118 3.81 -8.19 -22.23
C GLU A 118 3.67 -9.60 -21.65
N PHE A 119 2.56 -10.26 -21.93
CA PHE A 119 2.39 -11.68 -21.62
C PHE A 119 2.78 -12.50 -22.86
N PHE A 120 3.79 -13.35 -22.71
CA PHE A 120 4.12 -14.33 -23.75
C PHE A 120 3.11 -15.47 -23.71
N LEU A 121 2.23 -15.54 -24.70
CA LEU A 121 1.41 -16.72 -24.92
C LEU A 121 1.96 -17.60 -26.04
N PRO A 122 1.90 -18.93 -25.90
CA PRO A 122 1.97 -19.83 -27.04
C PRO A 122 0.67 -19.73 -27.86
N GLY A 123 0.65 -18.86 -28.87
CA GLY A 123 -0.40 -18.80 -29.89
C GLY A 123 -1.46 -17.69 -29.74
N PRO A 124 -2.32 -17.51 -30.75
CA PRO A 124 -3.15 -16.32 -30.93
C PRO A 124 -4.52 -16.48 -30.26
N GLN A 125 -4.58 -16.61 -28.94
CA GLN A 125 -5.87 -16.63 -28.24
C GLN A 125 -5.91 -15.58 -27.13
N GLU A 126 -6.47 -14.44 -27.49
CA GLU A 126 -6.75 -13.31 -26.60
C GLU A 126 -7.61 -13.69 -25.39
N SER A 127 -8.50 -14.68 -25.54
CA SER A 127 -9.30 -15.23 -24.44
C SER A 127 -8.47 -15.87 -23.33
N PHE A 128 -7.31 -16.45 -23.66
CA PHE A 128 -6.41 -17.05 -22.67
C PHE A 128 -5.57 -15.99 -21.95
N LEU A 129 -5.31 -14.83 -22.57
CA LEU A 129 -4.55 -13.75 -21.93
C LEU A 129 -5.25 -13.29 -20.68
N GLN A 130 -6.54 -12.96 -20.79
CA GLN A 130 -7.30 -12.44 -19.67
C GLN A 130 -7.32 -13.43 -18.50
N THR A 131 -7.58 -14.72 -18.77
CA THR A 131 -7.56 -15.76 -17.74
C THR A 131 -6.18 -15.89 -17.08
N GLN A 132 -5.10 -15.80 -17.85
CA GLN A 132 -3.73 -15.84 -17.31
C GLN A 132 -3.42 -14.62 -16.44
N VAL A 133 -3.82 -13.42 -16.86
CA VAL A 133 -3.63 -12.19 -16.07
C VAL A 133 -4.44 -12.24 -14.79
N GLU A 134 -5.69 -12.71 -14.85
CA GLU A 134 -6.55 -12.90 -13.68
C GLU A 134 -5.95 -13.92 -12.69
N GLN A 135 -5.46 -15.07 -13.19
CA GLN A 135 -4.77 -16.08 -12.38
C GLN A 135 -3.51 -15.51 -11.70
N ARG A 136 -2.64 -14.83 -12.45
CA ARG A 136 -1.46 -14.14 -11.91
C ARG A 136 -1.83 -13.11 -10.86
N THR A 137 -2.92 -12.37 -11.07
CA THR A 137 -3.43 -11.39 -10.09
C THR A 137 -3.84 -12.08 -8.79
N LEU A 138 -4.53 -13.22 -8.90
CA LEU A 138 -4.97 -14.01 -7.76
C LEU A 138 -3.79 -14.62 -6.97
N GLU A 139 -2.77 -15.11 -7.67
CA GLU A 139 -1.54 -15.66 -7.07
C GLU A 139 -0.79 -14.62 -6.23
N MET A 140 -0.85 -13.34 -6.61
CA MET A 140 -0.30 -12.23 -5.82
C MET A 140 -1.20 -11.83 -4.64
N GLY A 141 -2.36 -12.45 -4.45
CA GLY A 141 -3.35 -12.04 -3.44
C GLY A 141 -4.05 -10.72 -3.76
N ALA A 142 -4.05 -10.31 -5.03
CA ALA A 142 -4.67 -9.08 -5.51
C ALA A 142 -6.03 -9.35 -6.18
N ARG A 143 -6.82 -8.29 -6.34
CA ARG A 143 -8.09 -8.30 -7.06
C ARG A 143 -7.91 -7.71 -8.45
N PHE A 144 -8.18 -8.49 -9.48
CA PHE A 144 -8.14 -8.01 -10.86
C PHE A 144 -9.15 -6.88 -11.10
N ILE A 145 -8.74 -5.85 -11.85
CA ILE A 145 -9.60 -4.75 -12.28
C ILE A 145 -9.72 -4.74 -13.80
N SER A 146 -8.60 -4.66 -14.51
CA SER A 146 -8.61 -4.61 -15.98
C SER A 146 -7.25 -4.97 -16.57
N PHE A 147 -7.27 -5.46 -17.80
CA PHE A 147 -6.08 -5.64 -18.62
C PHE A 147 -6.37 -5.19 -20.05
N ASP A 148 -5.50 -4.35 -20.60
CA ASP A 148 -5.53 -3.93 -22.00
C ASP A 148 -4.28 -4.47 -22.69
N ASN A 149 -4.49 -5.46 -23.56
CA ASN A 149 -3.42 -6.14 -24.30
C ASN A 149 -2.75 -5.23 -25.34
N VAL A 150 -3.47 -4.26 -25.91
CA VAL A 150 -2.94 -3.36 -26.93
C VAL A 150 -1.97 -2.36 -26.30
N THR A 151 -2.32 -1.84 -25.14
CA THR A 151 -1.48 -0.85 -24.43
C THR A 151 -0.56 -1.47 -23.37
N GLY A 152 -0.71 -2.76 -23.08
CA GLY A 152 0.02 -3.45 -22.02
C GLY A 152 -0.27 -2.89 -20.63
N LYS A 153 -1.50 -2.41 -20.39
CA LYS A 153 -1.91 -1.84 -19.11
C LYS A 153 -2.61 -2.88 -18.26
N TRP A 154 -2.04 -3.22 -17.12
CA TRP A 154 -2.61 -4.15 -16.16
C TRP A 154 -2.95 -3.44 -14.86
N SER A 155 -4.22 -3.41 -14.49
CA SER A 155 -4.70 -2.81 -13.25
C SER A 155 -5.28 -3.84 -12.28
N PHE A 156 -4.91 -3.72 -11.02
CA PHE A 156 -5.37 -4.58 -9.93
C PHE A 156 -5.39 -3.82 -8.60
N ALA A 157 -6.19 -4.28 -7.66
CA ALA A 157 -6.25 -3.74 -6.30
C ALA A 157 -5.61 -4.70 -5.29
N VAL A 158 -4.92 -4.13 -4.31
CA VAL A 158 -4.40 -4.86 -3.15
C VAL A 158 -5.04 -4.28 -1.90
N ASP A 159 -5.26 -5.11 -0.87
CA ASP A 159 -5.81 -4.64 0.41
C ASP A 159 -4.71 -4.13 1.36
N TYR A 160 -3.50 -4.66 1.25
CA TYR A 160 -2.30 -4.27 1.99
C TYR A 160 -1.05 -4.84 1.29
N PHE A 161 0.12 -4.43 1.75
CA PHE A 161 1.44 -4.87 1.28
C PHE A 161 2.11 -5.72 2.37
N VAL A 162 2.87 -6.74 1.96
CA VAL A 162 3.41 -7.80 2.85
C VAL A 162 4.93 -7.71 2.91
#